data_AF-A0A2D0H8K5-F1
#
_entry.id   AF-A0A2D0H8K5-F1
#
_cell.length_a   1.000
_cell.length_b   1.000
_cell.length_c   1.000
_cell.angle_alpha   90.00
_cell.angle_beta   90.00
_cell.angle_gamma   90.00
#
_symmetry.space_group_name_H-M   'P 1'
#
loop_
_entity.id
_entity.type
_entity.pdbx_description
1 polymer ?
#
loop_
_entity_poly.entity_id
_entity_poly.type
_entity_poly.pdbx_seq_one_letter_code
_entity_poly.pdbx_strand_id
1 'polypeptide(L)'
;MSPILLTAVCLTTTCATNAQESPKTSKSIPRLTSQSAASPLTSVASSGNQISLNGRTLPGTWLQRPGKAGQVTTHLSDGAFRQLIGVNFLNSTNWAKQPIQWFSSVTKPLVLATRLLGAYRYLDITNFAQTAGWQIQTNGSTLVIATPKTQVTNIIQSQQSSDASVTPLQQARILVDLDRPTPWQVTQGLAIAKPQIPSSDPDTPTPKSTAPPNREWTVTLDGIANPILIQRYTPQPPAAPPTLLENLLKQLSPAIPTQPIPPIAPIPPAPEPLIQQVKVVKNQTIISLSVPFGLSPQVSTIANPNRLIIDIRPDPLEERDITWAPGLRWRQHYVNLGTERFAVVWLEVNPRKFGLTLKPMWACLDGLAGTAPLIQTAQRYLAVAGINGGYFNRNNRLPLGAIRRDSQWLSGPILNRGAIAWND
;
A
#
# COMPACT_ATOMS: atom_id res chain seq x y z
N MET A 1 20.46 4.92 -17.43
CA MET A 1 19.42 4.07 -16.81
C MET A 1 18.17 4.92 -16.64
N SER A 2 17.10 4.54 -17.34
CA SER A 2 15.92 5.36 -17.66
C SER A 2 14.78 5.17 -16.64
N PRO A 3 14.00 6.20 -16.28
CA PRO A 3 12.66 6.00 -15.77
C PRO A 3 11.62 6.47 -16.81
N ILE A 4 10.85 5.51 -17.30
CA ILE A 4 9.59 5.69 -18.03
C ILE A 4 8.50 6.07 -17.00
N LEU A 5 7.49 6.88 -17.35
CA LEU A 5 6.08 6.67 -16.96
C LEU A 5 5.12 7.65 -17.67
N LEU A 6 3.82 7.28 -17.78
CA LEU A 6 2.83 7.59 -18.84
C LEU A 6 1.46 8.16 -18.32
N THR A 7 0.59 8.64 -19.24
CA THR A 7 -0.78 9.24 -19.07
C THR A 7 -1.80 8.18 -18.57
N ALA A 8 -3.14 8.39 -18.47
CA ALA A 8 -4.11 7.46 -17.82
C ALA A 8 -5.44 7.19 -18.58
N VAL A 9 -6.07 6.03 -18.36
CA VAL A 9 -7.38 5.56 -18.86
C VAL A 9 -8.28 5.17 -17.67
N CYS A 10 -9.60 5.39 -17.75
CA CYS A 10 -10.57 5.33 -16.66
C CYS A 10 -11.84 4.55 -17.00
N LEU A 11 -12.48 3.98 -15.98
CA LEU A 11 -13.87 3.51 -16.04
C LEU A 11 -14.77 4.40 -15.18
N THR A 12 -15.88 4.91 -15.73
CA THR A 12 -16.89 5.68 -14.96
C THR A 12 -18.23 4.94 -14.94
N THR A 13 -18.99 5.07 -13.85
CA THR A 13 -20.36 4.56 -13.72
C THR A 13 -21.35 5.72 -13.84
N THR A 14 -22.37 5.57 -14.69
CA THR A 14 -23.48 6.53 -14.81
C THR A 14 -24.75 5.91 -14.21
N CYS A 15 -25.32 6.55 -13.19
CA CYS A 15 -26.74 6.38 -12.85
C CYS A 15 -27.45 7.64 -13.33
N ALA A 16 -28.28 7.49 -14.37
CA ALA A 16 -29.09 8.58 -14.92
C ALA A 16 -30.44 8.65 -14.20
N THR A 17 -30.83 9.85 -13.82
CA THR A 17 -32.24 10.26 -13.70
C THR A 17 -32.57 11.12 -14.92
N ASN A 18 -33.49 10.67 -15.78
CA ASN A 18 -34.19 11.48 -16.78
C ASN A 18 -35.13 12.46 -16.04
N ALA A 19 -35.54 13.65 -16.50
CA ALA A 19 -35.58 14.36 -17.78
C ALA A 19 -35.40 15.89 -17.49
N GLN A 20 -35.14 16.85 -18.39
CA GLN A 20 -35.92 17.23 -19.58
C GLN A 20 -35.13 18.32 -20.37
N GLU A 21 -35.11 18.25 -21.71
CA GLU A 21 -34.72 19.34 -22.65
C GLU A 21 -35.76 20.49 -22.60
N SER A 22 -35.58 21.78 -22.96
CA SER A 22 -34.68 22.65 -23.76
C SER A 22 -35.04 24.14 -23.37
N PRO A 23 -34.57 25.28 -23.96
CA PRO A 23 -33.62 25.55 -25.06
C PRO A 23 -32.53 26.62 -24.74
N LYS A 24 -31.73 26.93 -25.76
CA LYS A 24 -30.59 27.87 -25.83
C LYS A 24 -30.96 29.35 -25.54
N THR A 25 -30.18 30.00 -24.67
CA THR A 25 -29.68 31.38 -24.88
C THR A 25 -28.51 31.70 -23.95
N SER A 26 -27.52 32.39 -24.51
CA SER A 26 -26.27 32.84 -23.88
C SER A 26 -26.46 34.07 -22.99
N LYS A 27 -25.95 34.04 -21.75
CA LYS A 27 -25.00 35.00 -21.13
C LYS A 27 -25.09 35.02 -19.60
N SER A 28 -23.92 35.30 -19.01
CA SER A 28 -23.66 35.80 -17.66
C SER A 28 -23.81 34.83 -16.48
N ILE A 29 -22.66 34.59 -15.83
CA ILE A 29 -22.49 33.86 -14.56
C ILE A 29 -22.98 34.73 -13.40
N PRO A 30 -23.91 34.26 -12.55
CA PRO A 30 -24.08 34.80 -11.20
C PRO A 30 -23.47 33.85 -10.17
N ARG A 31 -22.61 34.45 -9.34
CA ARG A 31 -22.12 33.99 -8.04
C ARG A 31 -23.20 33.25 -7.25
N LEU A 32 -23.01 31.96 -6.98
CA LEU A 32 -23.86 31.16 -6.11
C LEU A 32 -23.66 31.56 -4.64
N THR A 33 -24.51 32.46 -4.16
CA THR A 33 -24.83 32.59 -2.73
C THR A 33 -25.65 31.39 -2.30
N SER A 34 -25.21 30.75 -1.21
CA SER A 34 -25.91 29.69 -0.50
C SER A 34 -27.30 30.14 -0.04
N GLN A 35 -28.36 29.51 -0.54
CA GLN A 35 -29.67 29.53 0.11
C GLN A 35 -30.26 28.13 0.17
N SER A 36 -30.57 27.76 1.41
CA SER A 36 -31.29 26.57 1.84
C SER A 36 -32.73 26.63 1.34
N ALA A 37 -33.22 25.51 0.79
CA ALA A 37 -34.64 25.25 0.62
C ALA A 37 -34.96 23.89 1.25
N ALA A 38 -35.82 23.90 2.26
CA ALA A 38 -36.25 22.74 3.02
C ALA A 38 -37.49 22.08 2.42
N SER A 39 -37.51 20.74 2.37
CA SER A 39 -38.64 19.79 2.59
C SER A 39 -38.38 18.45 1.86
N PRO A 40 -38.96 17.29 2.26
CA PRO A 40 -39.38 16.80 3.58
C PRO A 40 -38.53 15.58 4.04
N LEU A 41 -38.73 15.13 5.29
CA LEU A 41 -38.01 14.04 5.97
C LEU A 41 -37.69 12.81 5.10
N THR A 42 -36.46 12.77 4.57
CA THR A 42 -35.81 11.55 4.07
C THR A 42 -34.58 11.33 4.93
N SER A 43 -34.52 10.19 5.60
CA SER A 43 -33.51 9.84 6.59
C SER A 43 -32.07 10.13 6.09
N VAL A 44 -31.41 11.13 6.67
CA VAL A 44 -30.17 11.71 6.14
C VAL A 44 -29.04 10.69 6.24
N ALA A 45 -28.51 10.28 5.09
CA ALA A 45 -27.26 9.55 5.02
C ALA A 45 -26.09 10.53 5.24
N SER A 46 -25.20 10.23 6.19
CA SER A 46 -23.96 10.99 6.39
C SER A 46 -22.86 10.41 5.51
N SER A 47 -21.97 11.24 4.97
CA SER A 47 -20.83 10.75 4.17
C SER A 47 -19.66 11.70 4.24
N GLY A 48 -18.47 11.18 3.95
CA GLY A 48 -17.26 11.98 3.95
C GLY A 48 -16.08 11.29 3.27
N ASN A 49 -14.95 11.99 3.22
CA ASN A 49 -13.73 11.60 2.52
C ASN A 49 -12.50 11.51 3.43
N GLN A 50 -12.71 11.62 4.75
CA GLN A 50 -11.66 11.53 5.76
C GLN A 50 -12.04 10.52 6.83
N ILE A 51 -11.04 9.78 7.32
CA ILE A 51 -11.17 8.85 8.44
C ILE A 51 -10.12 9.23 9.48
N SER A 52 -10.55 9.52 10.71
CA SER A 52 -9.65 9.70 11.85
C SER A 52 -9.52 8.38 12.58
N LEU A 53 -8.40 7.66 12.38
CA LEU A 53 -8.13 6.39 13.03
C LEU A 53 -7.21 6.62 14.24
N ASN A 54 -7.72 6.39 15.45
CA ASN A 54 -6.98 6.59 16.70
C ASN A 54 -6.34 7.99 16.81
N GLY A 55 -7.05 9.02 16.35
CA GLY A 55 -6.61 10.42 16.35
C GLY A 55 -5.78 10.84 15.14
N ARG A 56 -5.54 9.95 14.16
CA ARG A 56 -4.81 10.26 12.92
C ARG A 56 -5.78 10.39 11.74
N THR A 57 -5.89 11.58 11.17
CA THR A 57 -6.76 11.83 10.01
C THR A 57 -6.08 11.42 8.71
N LEU A 58 -6.72 10.50 7.98
CA LEU A 58 -6.23 9.88 6.76
C LEU A 58 -7.31 10.01 5.66
N PRO A 59 -6.93 10.09 4.38
CA PRO A 59 -7.90 10.09 3.30
C PRO A 59 -8.62 8.73 3.24
N GLY A 60 -9.95 8.76 3.13
CA GLY A 60 -10.75 7.55 3.05
C GLY A 60 -12.23 7.86 2.95
N THR A 61 -12.88 7.35 1.90
CA THR A 61 -14.30 7.61 1.67
C THR A 61 -15.14 6.65 2.51
N TRP A 62 -16.16 7.21 3.17
CA TRP A 62 -17.08 6.50 4.04
C TRP A 62 -18.50 7.03 3.89
N LEU A 63 -19.48 6.22 4.31
CA LEU A 63 -20.86 6.65 4.43
C LEU A 63 -21.54 5.94 5.61
N GLN A 64 -22.50 6.62 6.22
CA GLN A 64 -23.41 6.08 7.21
C GLN A 64 -24.84 6.20 6.72
N ARG A 65 -25.63 5.16 6.96
CA ARG A 65 -27.04 5.12 6.57
C ARG A 65 -27.90 4.54 7.68
N PRO A 66 -29.13 5.01 7.83
CA PRO A 66 -30.14 4.31 8.61
C PRO A 66 -30.29 2.88 8.08
N GLY A 67 -30.15 1.92 8.99
CA GLY A 67 -30.40 0.50 8.79
C GLY A 67 -31.79 0.12 9.28
N LYS A 68 -31.97 -1.17 9.59
CA LYS A 68 -33.21 -1.68 10.17
C LYS A 68 -33.32 -1.23 11.64
N ALA A 69 -34.55 -1.03 12.11
CA ALA A 69 -34.86 -0.70 13.51
C ALA A 69 -34.10 0.53 14.08
N GLY A 70 -33.82 1.53 13.23
CA GLY A 70 -33.15 2.77 13.66
C GLY A 70 -31.64 2.64 13.91
N GLN A 71 -31.03 1.47 13.70
CA GLN A 71 -29.58 1.31 13.81
C GLN A 71 -28.87 2.04 12.66
N VAL A 72 -27.77 2.73 12.95
CA VAL A 72 -26.90 3.30 11.90
C VAL A 72 -25.94 2.23 11.38
N THR A 73 -25.93 2.03 10.07
CA THR A 73 -24.93 1.19 9.38
C THR A 73 -23.77 2.04 8.90
N THR A 74 -22.55 1.58 9.13
CA THR A 74 -21.31 2.26 8.72
C THR A 74 -20.64 1.49 7.60
N HIS A 75 -20.31 2.19 6.52
CA HIS A 75 -19.67 1.60 5.35
C HIS A 75 -18.39 2.34 4.99
N LEU A 76 -17.33 1.57 4.72
CA LEU A 76 -16.04 2.09 4.27
C LEU A 76 -15.76 1.68 2.83
N SER A 77 -15.16 2.57 2.05
CA SER A 77 -14.59 2.17 0.76
C SER A 77 -13.56 1.06 0.94
N ASP A 78 -13.51 0.13 0.00
CA ASP A 78 -12.62 -1.02 0.02
C ASP A 78 -11.13 -0.64 0.09
N GLY A 79 -10.73 0.37 -0.67
CA GLY A 79 -9.39 0.94 -0.64
C GLY A 79 -9.02 1.43 0.76
N ALA A 80 -9.88 2.24 1.39
CA ALA A 80 -9.65 2.75 2.74
C ALA A 80 -9.61 1.61 3.76
N PHE A 81 -10.52 0.64 3.66
CA PHE A 81 -10.55 -0.47 4.60
C PHE A 81 -9.26 -1.30 4.53
N ARG A 82 -8.80 -1.65 3.33
CA ARG A 82 -7.53 -2.39 3.14
C ARG A 82 -6.32 -1.58 3.59
N GLN A 83 -6.21 -0.32 3.17
CA GLN A 83 -5.01 0.50 3.41
C GLN A 83 -4.89 0.98 4.86
N LEU A 84 -6.01 1.26 5.53
CA LEU A 84 -6.00 1.84 6.88
C LEU A 84 -6.08 0.78 7.97
N ILE A 85 -6.81 -0.32 7.72
CA ILE A 85 -7.04 -1.37 8.74
C ILE A 85 -6.11 -2.58 8.55
N GLY A 86 -5.59 -2.83 7.35
CA GLY A 86 -4.77 -4.01 7.06
C GLY A 86 -5.62 -5.27 6.90
N VAL A 87 -6.85 -5.15 6.39
CA VAL A 87 -7.70 -6.32 6.10
C VAL A 87 -7.24 -7.01 4.83
N ASN A 88 -7.16 -8.33 4.87
CA ASN A 88 -6.90 -9.10 3.68
C ASN A 88 -8.22 -9.48 3.01
N PHE A 89 -8.39 -9.14 1.74
CA PHE A 89 -9.56 -9.57 0.98
C PHE A 89 -9.31 -10.95 0.41
N LEU A 90 -10.27 -11.87 0.53
CA LEU A 90 -10.18 -13.18 -0.08
C LEU A 90 -10.94 -13.20 -1.42
N ASN A 91 -10.79 -14.29 -2.17
CA ASN A 91 -11.49 -14.46 -3.44
C ASN A 91 -13.01 -14.40 -3.26
N SER A 92 -13.68 -13.80 -4.22
CA SER A 92 -15.15 -13.71 -4.23
C SER A 92 -15.68 -13.72 -5.65
N THR A 93 -16.67 -14.57 -5.90
CA THR A 93 -17.42 -14.60 -7.16
C THR A 93 -18.72 -13.79 -7.09
N ASN A 94 -19.08 -13.29 -5.89
CA ASN A 94 -20.28 -12.50 -5.68
C ASN A 94 -19.91 -11.05 -5.35
N TRP A 95 -20.22 -10.12 -6.24
CA TRP A 95 -19.86 -8.71 -6.08
C TRP A 95 -20.49 -8.02 -4.86
N ALA A 96 -21.59 -8.56 -4.33
CA ALA A 96 -22.29 -8.05 -3.15
C ALA A 96 -21.77 -8.64 -1.83
N LYS A 97 -20.75 -9.51 -1.89
CA LYS A 97 -20.10 -10.12 -0.73
C LYS A 97 -18.58 -10.05 -0.85
N GLN A 98 -17.92 -9.69 0.24
CA GLN A 98 -16.47 -9.72 0.33
C GLN A 98 -16.04 -10.53 1.56
N PRO A 99 -15.58 -11.77 1.37
CA PRO A 99 -14.88 -12.49 2.42
C PRO A 99 -13.55 -11.79 2.71
N ILE A 100 -13.24 -11.65 4.00
CA ILE A 100 -12.03 -11.01 4.50
C ILE A 100 -11.36 -11.89 5.54
N GLN A 101 -10.07 -11.66 5.73
CA GLN A 101 -9.28 -12.16 6.84
C GLN A 101 -8.64 -10.98 7.58
N TRP A 102 -8.93 -10.89 8.87
CA TRP A 102 -8.32 -9.92 9.77
C TRP A 102 -8.44 -10.44 11.19
N PHE A 103 -7.36 -11.01 11.72
CA PHE A 103 -7.34 -11.74 13.00
C PHE A 103 -8.52 -12.72 13.10
N SER A 104 -8.71 -13.51 12.04
CA SER A 104 -9.81 -14.46 11.91
C SER A 104 -9.34 -15.77 11.28
N SER A 105 -10.12 -16.83 11.41
CA SER A 105 -9.83 -18.11 10.76
C SER A 105 -9.87 -17.98 9.23
N VAL A 106 -8.92 -18.62 8.54
CA VAL A 106 -8.92 -18.75 7.08
C VAL A 106 -10.04 -19.68 6.61
N THR A 107 -10.40 -20.69 7.40
CA THR A 107 -11.42 -21.70 7.02
C THR A 107 -12.85 -21.22 7.21
N LYS A 108 -13.05 -20.20 8.05
CA LYS A 108 -14.35 -19.55 8.30
C LYS A 108 -14.17 -18.04 8.23
N PRO A 109 -13.95 -17.49 7.03
CA PRO A 109 -13.70 -16.06 6.89
C PRO A 109 -14.95 -15.24 7.19
N LEU A 110 -14.74 -14.03 7.72
CA LEU A 110 -15.83 -13.09 7.88
C LEU A 110 -16.24 -12.56 6.50
N VAL A 111 -17.54 -12.54 6.21
CA VAL A 111 -18.05 -12.05 4.93
C VAL A 111 -18.83 -10.76 5.14
N LEU A 112 -18.34 -9.68 4.52
CA LEU A 112 -18.99 -8.38 4.57
C LEU A 112 -19.90 -8.16 3.37
N ALA A 113 -21.03 -7.50 3.60
CA ALA A 113 -21.90 -7.06 2.51
C ALA A 113 -21.26 -5.88 1.80
N THR A 114 -21.37 -5.84 0.47
CA THR A 114 -20.77 -4.78 -0.34
C THR A 114 -21.76 -4.11 -1.26
N ARG A 115 -21.54 -2.83 -1.54
CA ARG A 115 -22.37 -2.02 -2.45
C ARG A 115 -21.50 -1.08 -3.26
N LEU A 116 -21.77 -1.00 -4.56
CA LEU A 116 -21.15 0.00 -5.42
C LEU A 116 -22.01 1.26 -5.41
N LEU A 117 -21.40 2.42 -5.12
CA LEU A 117 -22.08 3.71 -5.12
C LEU A 117 -21.12 4.76 -5.72
N GLY A 118 -21.49 5.27 -6.90
CA GLY A 118 -20.61 6.11 -7.71
C GLY A 118 -19.31 5.37 -8.03
N ALA A 119 -18.18 6.01 -7.71
CA ALA A 119 -16.83 5.51 -7.98
C ALA A 119 -16.32 4.45 -6.99
N TYR A 120 -17.03 4.22 -5.88
CA TYR A 120 -16.49 3.46 -4.75
C TYR A 120 -17.32 2.22 -4.44
N ARG A 121 -16.62 1.10 -4.19
CA ARG A 121 -17.20 -0.10 -3.60
C ARG A 121 -17.06 -0.02 -2.09
N TYR A 122 -18.19 0.06 -1.41
CA TYR A 122 -18.28 0.14 0.03
C TYR A 122 -18.51 -1.24 0.65
N LEU A 123 -17.92 -1.48 1.81
CA LEU A 123 -18.17 -2.64 2.66
C LEU A 123 -18.91 -2.18 3.92
N ASP A 124 -19.96 -2.89 4.29
CA ASP A 124 -20.63 -2.71 5.58
C ASP A 124 -19.75 -3.27 6.70
N ILE A 125 -19.21 -2.38 7.53
CA ILE A 125 -18.31 -2.72 8.63
C ILE A 125 -19.02 -2.70 9.99
N THR A 126 -20.35 -2.55 10.03
CA THR A 126 -21.09 -2.31 11.29
C THR A 126 -20.88 -3.42 12.31
N ASN A 127 -21.17 -4.67 11.91
CA ASN A 127 -21.00 -5.83 12.79
C ASN A 127 -19.52 -6.16 13.05
N PHE A 128 -18.66 -5.90 12.05
CA PHE A 128 -17.21 -6.08 12.18
C PHE A 128 -16.65 -5.17 13.28
N ALA A 129 -16.96 -3.87 13.21
CA ALA A 129 -16.54 -2.87 14.17
C ALA A 129 -17.09 -3.17 15.57
N GLN A 130 -18.37 -3.56 15.67
CA GLN A 130 -18.98 -3.94 16.95
C GLN A 130 -18.28 -5.15 17.59
N THR A 131 -18.02 -6.20 16.81
CA THR A 131 -17.33 -7.41 17.28
C THR A 131 -15.89 -7.11 17.70
N ALA A 132 -15.21 -6.21 16.98
CA ALA A 132 -13.86 -5.77 17.30
C ALA A 132 -13.79 -4.74 18.43
N GLY A 133 -14.93 -4.31 19.00
CA GLY A 133 -15.00 -3.35 20.10
C GLY A 133 -14.63 -1.92 19.70
N TRP A 134 -14.87 -1.54 18.44
CA TRP A 134 -14.56 -0.21 17.93
C TRP A 134 -15.64 0.80 18.29
N GLN A 135 -15.22 2.04 18.56
CA GLN A 135 -16.12 3.17 18.70
C GLN A 135 -16.08 4.01 17.43
N ILE A 136 -17.25 4.25 16.85
CA ILE A 136 -17.40 4.98 15.59
C ILE A 136 -18.31 6.19 15.82
N GLN A 137 -17.84 7.36 15.41
CA GLN A 137 -18.57 8.62 15.46
C GLN A 137 -18.35 9.41 14.17
N THR A 138 -19.28 10.30 13.84
CA THR A 138 -19.15 11.20 12.69
C THR A 138 -18.95 12.62 13.15
N ASN A 139 -17.98 13.31 12.55
CA ASN A 139 -17.74 14.73 12.73
C ASN A 139 -17.60 15.40 11.35
N GLY A 140 -18.71 15.92 10.82
CA GLY A 140 -18.77 16.49 9.47
C GLY A 140 -18.38 15.46 8.40
N SER A 141 -17.33 15.78 7.61
CA SER A 141 -16.77 14.90 6.57
C SER A 141 -15.81 13.83 7.10
N THR A 142 -15.58 13.78 8.41
CA THR A 142 -14.65 12.84 9.05
C THR A 142 -15.38 11.74 9.82
N LEU A 143 -15.05 10.49 9.54
CA LEU A 143 -15.43 9.35 10.37
C LEU A 143 -14.35 9.12 11.43
N VAL A 144 -14.69 9.29 12.69
CA VAL A 144 -13.78 9.03 13.81
C VAL A 144 -13.93 7.57 14.22
N ILE A 145 -12.85 6.81 14.13
CA ILE A 145 -12.76 5.41 14.54
C ILE A 145 -11.71 5.31 15.66
N ALA A 146 -12.16 4.89 16.84
CA ALA A 146 -11.27 4.52 17.94
C ALA A 146 -11.30 3.00 18.11
N THR A 147 -10.14 2.37 17.98
CA THR A 147 -9.97 0.93 18.23
C THR A 147 -9.49 0.69 19.66
N PRO A 148 -9.76 -0.48 20.26
CA PRO A 148 -9.19 -0.85 21.54
C PRO A 148 -7.67 -0.72 21.55
N LYS A 149 -7.10 -0.33 22.70
CA LYS A 149 -5.64 -0.23 22.86
C LYS A 149 -5.01 -1.62 22.83
N THR A 150 -4.08 -1.82 21.90
CA THR A 150 -3.37 -3.08 21.71
C THR A 150 -1.95 -2.99 22.28
N GLN A 151 -1.44 -4.09 22.83
CA GLN A 151 -0.05 -4.26 23.22
C GLN A 151 0.65 -5.24 22.28
N VAL A 152 1.85 -4.86 21.81
CA VAL A 152 2.77 -5.79 21.17
C VAL A 152 3.57 -6.47 22.27
N THR A 153 3.27 -7.75 22.50
CA THR A 153 3.79 -8.50 23.64
C THR A 153 5.13 -9.15 23.34
N ASN A 154 5.35 -9.57 22.08
CA ASN A 154 6.61 -10.17 21.67
C ASN A 154 6.86 -10.00 20.16
N ILE A 155 8.13 -10.09 19.75
CA ILE A 155 8.56 -10.16 18.36
C ILE A 155 9.58 -11.30 18.25
N ILE A 156 9.30 -12.26 17.37
CA ILE A 156 10.12 -13.45 17.14
C ILE A 156 10.53 -13.46 15.68
N GLN A 157 11.82 -13.64 15.40
CA GLN A 157 12.34 -13.81 14.05
C GLN A 157 12.84 -15.25 13.89
N SER A 158 12.39 -15.92 12.83
CA SER A 158 12.90 -17.23 12.42
C SER A 158 13.44 -17.14 10.99
N GLN A 159 14.61 -17.72 10.74
CA GLN A 159 15.10 -17.96 9.38
C GLN A 159 14.47 -19.25 8.86
N GLN A 160 13.86 -19.18 7.67
CA GLN A 160 13.32 -20.35 7.00
C GLN A 160 14.42 -20.90 6.08
N SER A 161 14.88 -22.12 6.37
CA SER A 161 15.92 -22.79 5.60
C SER A 161 15.50 -22.93 4.14
N SER A 162 16.29 -22.38 3.22
CA SER A 162 16.15 -22.64 1.79
C SER A 162 16.63 -24.05 1.49
N ASP A 163 15.77 -24.88 0.90
CA ASP A 163 16.17 -26.16 0.33
C ASP A 163 17.26 -25.90 -0.73
N ALA A 164 18.36 -26.66 -0.70
CA ALA A 164 19.64 -26.31 -1.32
C ALA A 164 19.66 -26.34 -2.87
N SER A 165 18.50 -26.42 -3.52
CA SER A 165 18.37 -26.62 -4.96
C SER A 165 17.80 -25.41 -5.73
N VAL A 166 17.36 -24.33 -5.07
CA VAL A 166 16.86 -23.11 -5.77
C VAL A 166 17.25 -21.84 -5.00
N THR A 167 18.18 -21.05 -5.57
CA THR A 167 18.61 -19.66 -5.23
C THR A 167 18.70 -19.22 -3.74
N PRO A 168 19.83 -18.64 -3.28
CA PRO A 168 20.17 -18.48 -1.84
C PRO A 168 19.52 -17.26 -1.17
N LEU A 169 18.31 -16.85 -1.55
CA LEU A 169 17.62 -15.79 -0.83
C LEU A 169 16.95 -16.39 0.41
N GLN A 170 17.66 -16.34 1.54
CA GLN A 170 17.16 -16.79 2.84
C GLN A 170 15.82 -16.10 3.14
N GLN A 171 14.75 -16.88 3.17
CA GLN A 171 13.44 -16.42 3.59
C GLN A 171 13.45 -16.24 5.10
N ALA A 172 12.77 -15.20 5.59
CA ALA A 172 12.66 -14.94 7.01
C ALA A 172 11.20 -14.70 7.37
N ARG A 173 10.80 -15.18 8.54
CA ARG A 173 9.48 -14.95 9.11
C ARG A 173 9.62 -14.18 10.40
N ILE A 174 8.89 -13.09 10.52
CA ILE A 174 8.75 -12.33 11.76
C ILE A 174 7.33 -12.55 12.28
N LEU A 175 7.22 -13.04 13.51
CA LEU A 175 5.97 -13.16 14.25
C LEU A 175 5.88 -12.02 15.25
N VAL A 176 4.78 -11.27 15.21
CA VAL A 176 4.47 -10.21 16.17
C VAL A 176 3.27 -10.68 16.98
N ASP A 177 3.51 -10.98 18.25
CA ASP A 177 2.48 -11.40 19.20
C ASP A 177 1.72 -10.18 19.75
N LEU A 178 0.40 -10.28 19.79
CA LEU A 178 -0.51 -9.21 20.16
C LEU A 178 -1.51 -9.71 21.22
N ASP A 179 -1.83 -8.86 22.19
CA ASP A 179 -2.90 -9.18 23.16
C ASP A 179 -4.30 -9.16 22.50
N ARG A 180 -4.48 -8.34 21.45
CA ARG A 180 -5.73 -8.21 20.69
C ARG A 180 -5.51 -7.82 19.22
N PRO A 181 -6.55 -7.95 18.37
CA PRO A 181 -6.51 -7.47 16.99
C PRO A 181 -6.26 -5.96 16.89
N THR A 182 -5.45 -5.53 15.93
CA THR A 182 -5.13 -4.11 15.73
C THR A 182 -4.96 -3.75 14.26
N PRO A 183 -5.34 -2.53 13.84
CA PRO A 183 -4.96 -2.01 12.54
C PRO A 183 -3.44 -2.05 12.33
N TRP A 184 -3.02 -2.34 11.10
CA TRP A 184 -1.62 -2.39 10.74
C TRP A 184 -1.41 -1.95 9.29
N GLN A 185 -0.18 -1.52 8.98
CA GLN A 185 0.23 -1.04 7.67
C GLN A 185 1.66 -1.49 7.37
N VAL A 186 1.97 -1.70 6.09
CA VAL A 186 3.33 -1.93 5.60
C VAL A 186 3.64 -0.92 4.51
N THR A 187 4.79 -0.25 4.62
CA THR A 187 5.23 0.76 3.66
C THR A 187 6.67 0.49 3.24
N GLN A 188 6.92 0.58 1.95
CA GLN A 188 8.25 0.49 1.39
C GLN A 188 8.95 1.86 1.48
N GLY A 189 10.19 1.86 1.96
CA GLY A 189 11.08 3.02 2.04
C GLY A 189 12.13 3.04 0.92
N LEU A 190 13.25 3.72 1.20
CA LEU A 190 14.35 3.92 0.27
C LEU A 190 15.34 2.75 0.28
N ALA A 191 16.26 2.74 -0.68
CA ALA A 191 17.42 1.86 -0.61
C ALA A 191 18.34 2.31 0.54
N ILE A 192 18.81 1.35 1.34
CA ILE A 192 19.71 1.59 2.46
C ILE A 192 21.13 1.67 1.90
N ALA A 193 21.75 2.85 2.02
CA ALA A 193 23.13 3.03 1.60
C ALA A 193 24.05 2.17 2.49
N LYS A 194 24.90 1.34 1.87
CA LYS A 194 25.94 0.62 2.60
C LYS A 194 27.03 1.60 3.05
N PRO A 195 27.49 1.55 4.30
CA PRO A 195 28.67 2.30 4.72
C PRO A 195 29.85 1.90 3.83
N GLN A 196 30.51 2.89 3.21
CA GLN A 196 31.80 2.65 2.57
C GLN A 196 32.82 2.47 3.68
N ILE A 197 33.41 1.27 3.81
CA ILE A 197 34.55 1.06 4.69
C ILE A 197 35.70 1.87 4.08
N PRO A 198 36.21 2.92 4.75
CA PRO A 198 37.38 3.62 4.27
C PRO A 198 38.55 2.64 4.22
N SER A 199 39.24 2.57 3.09
CA SER A 199 40.52 1.86 3.03
C SER A 199 41.47 2.55 4.02
N SER A 200 42.13 1.77 4.88
CA SER A 200 43.21 2.27 5.74
C SER A 200 44.47 2.66 4.94
N ASP A 201 44.49 2.33 3.66
CA ASP A 201 45.54 2.66 2.70
C ASP A 201 44.97 3.57 1.59
N PRO A 202 45.44 4.83 1.46
CA PRO A 202 44.97 5.76 0.43
C PRO A 202 45.23 5.29 -1.00
N ASP A 203 46.15 4.34 -1.22
CA ASP A 203 46.49 3.80 -2.55
C ASP A 203 45.75 2.51 -2.89
N THR A 204 45.01 1.92 -1.95
CA THR A 204 44.20 0.73 -2.21
C THR A 204 42.77 1.13 -2.63
N PRO A 205 42.33 0.83 -3.87
CA PRO A 205 40.96 1.12 -4.30
C PRO A 205 39.96 0.39 -3.41
N THR A 206 39.04 1.13 -2.79
CA THR A 206 37.97 0.56 -1.96
C THR A 206 37.13 -0.41 -2.81
N PRO A 207 37.01 -1.69 -2.42
CA PRO A 207 36.20 -2.64 -3.17
C PRO A 207 34.75 -2.19 -3.14
N LYS A 208 34.22 -1.77 -4.30
CA LYS A 208 32.78 -1.48 -4.45
C LYS A 208 32.00 -2.78 -4.29
N SER A 209 31.13 -2.84 -3.28
CA SER A 209 30.20 -3.97 -3.09
C SER A 209 29.37 -4.16 -4.37
N THR A 210 29.42 -5.36 -4.95
CA THR A 210 28.66 -5.74 -6.16
C THR A 210 27.21 -6.13 -5.85
N ALA A 211 26.88 -6.38 -4.58
CA ALA A 211 25.53 -6.76 -4.17
C ALA A 211 24.63 -5.53 -4.01
N PRO A 212 23.43 -5.51 -4.65
CA PRO A 212 22.51 -4.39 -4.55
C PRO A 212 22.17 -4.07 -3.07
N PRO A 213 21.93 -2.79 -2.74
CA PRO A 213 21.59 -2.40 -1.38
C PRO A 213 20.27 -3.00 -0.92
N ASN A 214 20.18 -3.29 0.38
CA ASN A 214 18.92 -3.62 1.03
C ASN A 214 17.95 -2.45 0.90
N ARG A 215 16.66 -2.71 1.09
CA ARG A 215 15.60 -1.71 1.05
C ARG A 215 14.94 -1.59 2.41
N GLU A 216 14.68 -0.36 2.81
CA GLU A 216 13.93 -0.08 4.03
C GLU A 216 12.46 -0.49 3.85
N TRP A 217 11.90 -1.14 4.86
CA TRP A 217 10.48 -1.36 5.00
C TRP A 217 10.04 -1.02 6.40
N THR A 218 8.83 -0.48 6.52
CA THR A 218 8.26 -0.09 7.80
C THR A 218 6.95 -0.82 8.01
N VAL A 219 6.85 -1.59 9.09
CA VAL A 219 5.59 -2.18 9.56
C VAL A 219 5.10 -1.35 10.73
N THR A 220 3.89 -0.82 10.60
CA THR A 220 3.26 0.03 11.62
C THR A 220 2.05 -0.69 12.19
N LEU A 221 1.93 -0.75 13.50
CA LEU A 221 0.78 -1.31 14.21
C LEU A 221 0.18 -0.25 15.13
N ASP A 222 -1.15 -0.17 15.18
CA ASP A 222 -1.91 0.71 16.10
C ASP A 222 -1.96 0.14 17.54
N GLY A 223 -0.77 -0.17 18.07
CA GLY A 223 -0.58 -0.69 19.41
C GLY A 223 0.75 -0.24 20.00
N ILE A 224 0.92 -0.43 21.31
CA ILE A 224 2.11 -0.03 22.05
C ILE A 224 2.97 -1.25 22.33
N ALA A 225 4.24 -1.23 21.94
CA ALA A 225 5.17 -2.30 22.24
C ALA A 225 5.60 -2.28 23.70
N ASN A 226 5.73 -3.48 24.27
CA ASN A 226 6.36 -3.65 25.58
C ASN A 226 7.76 -3.01 25.56
N PRO A 227 8.12 -2.15 26.54
CA PRO A 227 9.42 -1.47 26.58
C PRO A 227 10.64 -2.38 26.39
N ILE A 228 10.56 -3.64 26.82
CA ILE A 228 11.62 -4.64 26.62
C ILE A 228 11.92 -4.85 25.13
N LEU A 229 10.92 -4.80 24.25
CA LEU A 229 11.10 -4.92 22.80
C LEU A 229 11.83 -3.71 22.22
N ILE A 230 11.52 -2.51 22.72
CA ILE A 230 12.21 -1.28 22.29
C ILE A 230 13.68 -1.37 22.65
N GLN A 231 14.01 -1.79 23.87
CA GLN A 231 15.39 -1.98 24.34
C GLN A 231 16.11 -3.06 23.52
N ARG A 232 15.45 -4.20 23.24
CA ARG A 232 16.02 -5.31 22.44
C ARG A 232 16.46 -4.86 21.03
N TYR A 233 15.71 -3.95 20.41
CA TYR A 233 15.97 -3.47 19.06
C TYR A 233 16.39 -1.99 19.02
N THR A 234 17.06 -1.51 20.08
CA THR A 234 17.69 -0.19 20.04
C THR A 234 18.99 -0.29 19.25
N PRO A 235 19.20 0.49 18.18
CA PRO A 235 20.44 0.46 17.41
C PRO A 235 21.64 0.75 18.32
N GLN A 236 22.63 -0.13 18.33
CA GLN A 236 23.85 0.08 19.10
C GLN A 236 24.68 1.20 18.45
N PRO A 237 25.27 2.12 19.24
CA PRO A 237 26.20 3.11 18.69
C PRO A 237 27.32 2.42 17.90
N PRO A 238 27.82 3.04 16.82
CA PRO A 238 29.02 2.54 16.14
C PRO A 238 30.12 2.32 17.18
N ALA A 239 30.77 1.16 17.15
CA ALA A 239 31.90 0.89 18.02
C ALA A 239 32.92 2.04 17.86
N ALA A 240 33.39 2.59 18.99
CA ALA A 240 34.43 3.59 18.98
C ALA A 240 35.62 3.05 18.17
N PRO A 241 36.26 3.87 17.31
CA PRO A 241 37.45 3.43 16.58
C PRO A 241 38.48 2.88 17.59
N PRO A 242 39.19 1.80 17.26
CA PRO A 242 40.16 1.19 18.17
C PRO A 242 41.10 2.28 18.68
N THR A 243 41.13 2.45 20.00
CA THR A 243 41.95 3.46 20.67
C THR A 243 43.41 3.18 20.35
N LEU A 244 44.14 4.24 19.98
CA LEU A 244 45.58 4.27 19.61
C LEU A 244 46.53 3.59 20.61
N LEU A 245 46.05 3.25 21.82
CA LEU A 245 46.77 2.56 22.89
C LEU A 245 47.18 1.12 22.53
N GLU A 246 46.40 0.38 21.72
CA GLU A 246 46.79 -0.97 21.27
C GLU A 246 48.03 -0.95 20.36
N ASN A 247 48.22 0.13 19.59
CA ASN A 247 49.39 0.29 18.73
C ASN A 247 50.66 0.64 19.51
N LEU A 248 50.53 1.35 20.64
CA LEU A 248 51.68 1.74 21.46
C LEU A 248 52.28 0.55 22.23
N LEU A 249 51.43 -0.35 22.74
CA LEU A 249 51.86 -1.57 23.45
C LEU A 249 52.56 -2.58 22.52
N LYS A 250 52.19 -2.62 21.24
CA LYS A 250 52.90 -3.42 20.23
C LYS A 250 54.29 -2.89 19.88
N GLN A 251 54.54 -1.59 20.05
CA GLN A 251 55.84 -0.97 19.74
C GLN A 251 56.90 -1.11 20.85
N LEU A 252 56.51 -1.52 22.06
CA LEU A 252 57.41 -1.57 23.22
C LEU A 252 57.91 -2.98 23.60
N SER A 253 57.57 -4.02 22.83
CA SER A 253 58.02 -5.39 23.10
C SER A 253 59.25 -5.75 22.24
N PRO A 254 60.42 -6.09 22.82
CA PRO A 254 61.54 -6.63 22.06
C PRO A 254 61.17 -8.03 21.52
N ALA A 255 61.48 -8.25 20.24
CA ALA A 255 61.16 -9.48 19.52
C ALA A 255 61.89 -10.71 20.09
N ILE A 256 61.15 -11.58 20.77
CA ILE A 256 61.54 -12.98 20.99
C ILE A 256 61.02 -13.78 19.79
N PRO A 257 61.85 -14.59 19.10
CA PRO A 257 61.39 -15.40 17.98
C PRO A 257 60.50 -16.52 18.51
N THR A 258 59.19 -16.28 18.49
CA THR A 258 58.18 -17.28 18.81
C THR A 258 57.45 -17.64 17.52
N GLN A 259 57.17 -18.93 17.35
CA GLN A 259 56.60 -19.58 16.18
C GLN A 259 55.44 -18.81 15.51
N PRO A 260 55.24 -18.95 14.18
CA PRO A 260 54.21 -18.22 13.45
C PRO A 260 52.82 -18.58 13.99
N ILE A 261 52.19 -17.63 14.67
CA ILE A 261 50.76 -17.65 14.96
C ILE A 261 50.05 -17.56 13.59
N PRO A 262 49.12 -18.48 13.26
CA PRO A 262 48.38 -18.40 12.01
C PRO A 262 47.62 -17.06 11.95
N PRO A 263 47.54 -16.39 10.78
CA PRO A 263 46.82 -15.14 10.65
C PRO A 263 45.37 -15.37 11.07
N ILE A 264 44.91 -14.62 12.09
CA ILE A 264 43.51 -14.54 12.45
C ILE A 264 42.79 -14.02 11.20
N ALA A 265 42.03 -14.90 10.55
CA ALA A 265 41.23 -14.52 9.40
C ALA A 265 40.35 -13.32 9.78
N PRO A 266 40.23 -12.28 8.94
CA PRO A 266 39.33 -11.17 9.23
C PRO A 266 37.93 -11.74 9.46
N ILE A 267 37.39 -11.51 10.66
CA ILE A 267 36.02 -11.89 11.01
C ILE A 267 35.12 -11.21 9.97
N PRO A 268 34.32 -11.96 9.19
CA PRO A 268 33.39 -11.37 8.25
C PRO A 268 32.51 -10.36 8.98
N PRO A 269 32.24 -9.17 8.42
CA PRO A 269 31.30 -8.25 9.05
C PRO A 269 29.98 -8.99 9.30
N ALA A 270 29.49 -8.93 10.53
CA ALA A 270 28.24 -9.58 10.90
C ALA A 270 27.13 -9.12 9.94
N PRO A 271 26.28 -10.04 9.44
CA PRO A 271 25.21 -9.69 8.51
C PRO A 271 24.29 -8.65 9.15
N GLU A 272 23.92 -7.62 8.38
CA GLU A 272 23.00 -6.59 8.85
C GLU A 272 21.70 -7.23 9.37
N PRO A 273 21.23 -6.88 10.57
CA PRO A 273 20.03 -7.49 11.13
C PRO A 273 18.81 -7.10 10.29
N LEU A 274 17.91 -8.07 10.06
CA LEU A 274 16.66 -7.81 9.34
C LEU A 274 15.80 -6.76 10.04
N ILE A 275 15.65 -6.86 11.36
CA ILE A 275 14.97 -5.85 12.18
C ILE A 275 16.02 -4.82 12.63
N GLN A 276 15.89 -3.60 12.11
CA GLN A 276 16.81 -2.51 12.38
C GLN A 276 16.45 -1.75 13.65
N GLN A 277 15.16 -1.52 13.87
CA GLN A 277 14.67 -0.77 15.02
C GLN A 277 13.22 -1.12 15.34
N VAL A 278 12.88 -1.13 16.62
CA VAL A 278 11.49 -1.07 17.09
C VAL A 278 11.32 0.17 17.96
N LYS A 279 10.35 1.02 17.62
CA LYS A 279 10.04 2.23 18.39
C LYS A 279 8.55 2.43 18.56
N VAL A 280 8.17 3.14 19.61
CA VAL A 280 6.81 3.61 19.80
C VAL A 280 6.76 5.10 19.52
N VAL A 281 5.89 5.51 18.59
CA VAL A 281 5.64 6.91 18.28
C VAL A 281 4.14 7.17 18.45
N LYS A 282 3.79 8.06 19.39
CA LYS A 282 2.41 8.28 19.83
C LYS A 282 1.81 6.96 20.33
N ASN A 283 0.76 6.44 19.68
CA ASN A 283 0.08 5.19 20.00
C ASN A 283 0.37 4.08 18.97
N GLN A 284 1.53 4.13 18.32
CA GLN A 284 1.89 3.18 17.28
C GLN A 284 3.25 2.56 17.52
N THR A 285 3.35 1.27 17.25
CA THR A 285 4.60 0.54 17.18
C THR A 285 5.07 0.53 15.75
N ILE A 286 6.31 0.97 15.54
CA ILE A 286 6.97 1.03 14.25
C ILE A 286 8.14 0.05 14.28
N ILE A 287 8.09 -0.93 13.37
CA ILE A 287 9.14 -1.92 13.14
C ILE A 287 9.82 -1.57 11.83
N SER A 288 11.07 -1.13 11.90
CA SER A 288 11.91 -0.81 10.74
C SER A 288 12.72 -2.05 10.33
N LEU A 289 12.65 -2.39 9.05
CA LEU A 289 13.26 -3.58 8.46
C LEU A 289 14.28 -3.20 7.37
N SER A 290 15.42 -3.90 7.34
CA SER A 290 16.39 -3.90 6.24
C SER A 290 16.19 -5.17 5.42
N VAL A 291 15.43 -5.08 4.33
CA VAL A 291 15.05 -6.24 3.52
C VAL A 291 16.00 -6.39 2.33
N PRO A 292 16.60 -7.57 2.09
CA PRO A 292 17.45 -7.80 0.93
C PRO A 292 16.77 -7.48 -0.40
N PHE A 293 17.54 -6.98 -1.36
CA PHE A 293 17.03 -6.73 -2.70
C PHE A 293 16.43 -8.00 -3.32
N GLY A 294 15.29 -7.86 -4.00
CA GLY A 294 14.54 -8.99 -4.56
C GLY A 294 13.59 -9.67 -3.57
N LEU A 295 13.65 -9.35 -2.27
CA LEU A 295 12.68 -9.78 -1.27
C LEU A 295 11.73 -8.64 -0.90
N SER A 296 10.55 -8.99 -0.39
CA SER A 296 9.55 -8.05 0.12
C SER A 296 8.70 -8.69 1.21
N PRO A 297 8.17 -7.89 2.16
CA PRO A 297 7.27 -8.39 3.18
C PRO A 297 5.89 -8.75 2.61
N GLN A 298 5.40 -9.94 2.93
CA GLN A 298 4.01 -10.36 2.82
C GLN A 298 3.44 -10.48 4.23
N VAL A 299 2.34 -9.77 4.50
CA VAL A 299 1.80 -9.65 5.85
C VAL A 299 0.44 -10.30 5.94
N SER A 300 0.27 -11.19 6.91
CA SER A 300 -0.99 -11.88 7.20
C SER A 300 -1.30 -11.86 8.70
N THR A 301 -2.53 -12.21 9.07
CA THR A 301 -2.97 -12.23 10.47
C THR A 301 -3.63 -13.56 10.82
N ILE A 302 -3.42 -14.02 12.05
CA ILE A 302 -4.11 -15.18 12.62
C ILE A 302 -4.74 -14.82 13.97
N ALA A 303 -5.77 -15.56 14.33
CA ALA A 303 -6.44 -15.48 15.63
C ALA A 303 -6.02 -16.63 16.53
N ASN A 304 -6.16 -16.45 17.84
CA ASN A 304 -6.00 -17.50 18.86
C ASN A 304 -4.64 -18.22 18.83
N PRO A 305 -3.53 -17.55 19.22
CA PRO A 305 -3.44 -16.16 19.70
C PRO A 305 -3.39 -15.15 18.55
N ASN A 306 -3.65 -13.87 18.85
CA ASN A 306 -3.58 -12.80 17.85
C ASN A 306 -2.12 -12.59 17.43
N ARG A 307 -1.82 -12.83 16.15
CA ARG A 307 -0.47 -12.60 15.60
C ARG A 307 -0.53 -11.91 14.26
N LEU A 308 0.40 -10.99 14.04
CA LEU A 308 0.78 -10.50 12.73
C LEU A 308 1.99 -11.31 12.25
N ILE A 309 1.88 -11.92 11.08
CA ILE A 309 2.94 -12.72 10.46
C ILE A 309 3.49 -11.91 9.29
N ILE A 310 4.81 -11.71 9.27
CA ILE A 310 5.50 -10.97 8.22
C ILE A 310 6.51 -11.92 7.58
N ASP A 311 6.18 -12.40 6.38
CA ASP A 311 7.02 -13.28 5.59
C ASP A 311 7.84 -12.46 4.60
N ILE A 312 9.17 -12.54 4.71
CA ILE A 312 10.11 -11.88 3.80
C ILE A 312 10.44 -12.87 2.67
N ARG A 313 9.92 -12.58 1.47
CA ARG A 313 9.91 -13.54 0.36
C ARG A 313 10.07 -12.85 -1.01
N PRO A 314 10.53 -13.57 -2.05
CA PRO A 314 10.70 -12.99 -3.39
C PRO A 314 9.36 -12.84 -4.14
N ASP A 315 8.34 -13.55 -3.69
CA ASP A 315 7.02 -13.64 -4.30
C ASP A 315 5.91 -13.13 -3.33
N PRO A 316 5.87 -11.83 -3.00
CA PRO A 316 4.96 -11.28 -2.00
C PRO A 316 3.50 -11.15 -2.49
N LEU A 317 3.24 -11.27 -3.80
CA LEU A 317 1.90 -11.09 -4.36
C LEU A 317 1.01 -12.27 -3.94
N GLU A 318 -0.05 -11.98 -3.19
CA GLU A 318 -1.06 -13.00 -2.91
C GLU A 318 -2.04 -13.10 -4.08
N GLU A 319 -2.25 -14.27 -4.66
CA GLU A 319 -3.13 -14.39 -5.83
C GLU A 319 -4.58 -14.05 -5.47
N ARG A 320 -5.25 -13.25 -6.30
CA ARG A 320 -6.64 -12.82 -6.09
C ARG A 320 -7.49 -12.95 -7.31
N ASP A 321 -8.75 -13.25 -7.03
CA ASP A 321 -9.83 -13.29 -7.98
C ASP A 321 -11.12 -12.79 -7.32
N ILE A 322 -11.46 -11.53 -7.61
CA ILE A 322 -12.58 -10.83 -6.96
C ILE A 322 -13.47 -10.24 -8.05
N THR A 323 -14.72 -10.70 -8.10
CA THR A 323 -15.80 -10.01 -8.81
C THR A 323 -16.11 -8.74 -8.03
N TRP A 324 -15.56 -7.61 -8.48
CA TRP A 324 -15.55 -6.36 -7.73
C TRP A 324 -16.89 -5.63 -7.85
N ALA A 325 -17.43 -5.57 -9.07
CA ALA A 325 -18.75 -5.04 -9.37
C ALA A 325 -19.39 -5.84 -10.53
N PRO A 326 -20.69 -5.65 -10.82
CA PRO A 326 -21.29 -6.22 -12.03
C PRO A 326 -20.48 -5.84 -13.28
N GLY A 327 -19.94 -6.84 -13.98
CA GLY A 327 -19.13 -6.61 -15.19
C GLY A 327 -17.68 -6.15 -14.95
N LEU A 328 -17.21 -6.06 -13.70
CA LEU A 328 -15.84 -5.68 -13.36
C LEU A 328 -15.23 -6.68 -12.39
N ARG A 329 -14.14 -7.32 -12.80
CA ARG A 329 -13.40 -8.30 -12.01
C ARG A 329 -11.96 -7.84 -11.81
N TRP A 330 -11.47 -7.92 -10.59
CA TRP A 330 -10.08 -7.68 -10.26
C TRP A 330 -9.36 -9.00 -10.05
N ARG A 331 -8.23 -9.16 -10.73
CA ARG A 331 -7.37 -10.32 -10.59
C ARG A 331 -5.92 -9.89 -10.37
N GLN A 332 -5.22 -10.72 -9.60
CA GLN A 332 -3.78 -10.67 -9.55
C GLN A 332 -3.24 -12.09 -9.41
N HIS A 333 -2.23 -12.41 -10.19
CA HIS A 333 -1.72 -13.78 -10.29
C HIS A 333 -0.28 -13.74 -10.76
N TYR A 334 0.42 -14.85 -10.57
CA TYR A 334 1.70 -15.04 -11.22
C TYR A 334 1.54 -15.67 -12.61
N VAL A 335 2.07 -15.03 -13.64
CA VAL A 335 2.08 -15.55 -15.00
C VAL A 335 3.48 -16.06 -15.32
N ASN A 336 3.58 -17.31 -15.76
CA ASN A 336 4.86 -17.92 -16.14
C ASN A 336 5.15 -17.62 -17.61
N LEU A 337 6.41 -17.30 -17.92
CA LEU A 337 6.93 -17.18 -19.27
C LEU A 337 8.27 -17.94 -19.33
N GLY A 338 8.24 -19.16 -19.87
CA GLY A 338 9.37 -20.08 -19.78
C GLY A 338 9.62 -20.48 -18.32
N THR A 339 10.84 -20.26 -17.84
CA THR A 339 11.25 -20.50 -16.44
C THR A 339 11.00 -19.32 -15.52
N GLU A 340 10.64 -18.15 -16.07
CA GLU A 340 10.44 -16.91 -15.33
C GLU A 340 8.98 -16.76 -14.88
N ARG A 341 8.78 -16.11 -13.72
CA ARG A 341 7.47 -15.93 -13.10
C ARG A 341 7.22 -14.45 -12.79
N PHE A 342 6.14 -13.89 -13.33
CA PHE A 342 5.83 -12.47 -13.25
C PHE A 342 4.56 -12.22 -12.44
N ALA A 343 4.63 -11.35 -11.44
CA ALA A 343 3.45 -10.85 -10.75
C ALA A 343 2.66 -9.92 -11.68
N VAL A 344 1.42 -10.29 -12.02
CA VAL A 344 0.54 -9.49 -12.90
C VAL A 344 -0.74 -9.13 -12.15
N VAL A 345 -1.13 -7.87 -12.22
CA VAL A 345 -2.42 -7.36 -11.72
C VAL A 345 -3.21 -6.86 -12.91
N TRP A 346 -4.47 -7.26 -13.04
CA TRP A 346 -5.32 -6.81 -14.14
C TRP A 346 -6.78 -6.68 -13.72
N LEU A 347 -7.53 -5.94 -14.54
CA LEU A 347 -8.97 -5.81 -14.44
C LEU A 347 -9.59 -6.40 -15.69
N GLU A 348 -10.58 -7.28 -15.52
CA GLU A 348 -11.41 -7.76 -16.61
C GLU A 348 -12.71 -6.96 -16.59
N VAL A 349 -13.00 -6.31 -17.73
CA VAL A 349 -14.17 -5.45 -17.89
C VAL A 349 -15.05 -6.05 -18.97
N ASN A 350 -16.34 -6.20 -18.67
CA ASN A 350 -17.36 -6.49 -19.67
C ASN A 350 -18.02 -5.16 -20.09
N PRO A 351 -17.60 -4.55 -21.21
CA PRO A 351 -18.12 -3.25 -21.64
C PRO A 351 -19.58 -3.31 -22.09
N ARG A 352 -20.14 -4.51 -22.31
CA ARG A 352 -21.55 -4.70 -22.66
C ARG A 352 -22.47 -4.77 -21.44
N LYS A 353 -21.92 -4.84 -20.22
CA LYS A 353 -22.73 -4.79 -19.00
C LYS A 353 -23.13 -3.33 -18.74
N PHE A 354 -24.41 -3.15 -18.45
CA PHE A 354 -24.98 -1.83 -18.16
C PHE A 354 -24.20 -1.10 -17.06
N GLY A 355 -23.84 0.15 -17.32
CA GLY A 355 -23.26 1.06 -16.34
C GLY A 355 -21.73 1.11 -16.26
N LEU A 356 -20.98 0.47 -17.16
CA LEU A 356 -19.52 0.60 -17.25
C LEU A 356 -19.11 1.21 -18.60
N THR A 357 -18.52 2.40 -18.58
CA THR A 357 -17.94 3.04 -19.78
C THR A 357 -16.44 3.24 -19.59
N LEU A 358 -15.65 2.99 -20.62
CA LEU A 358 -14.21 3.29 -20.63
C LEU A 358 -14.00 4.69 -21.23
N LYS A 359 -13.23 5.56 -20.56
CA LYS A 359 -12.95 6.93 -21.02
C LYS A 359 -11.48 7.28 -20.81
N PRO A 360 -10.83 8.00 -21.74
CA PRO A 360 -9.50 8.54 -21.48
C PRO A 360 -9.56 9.62 -20.39
N MET A 361 -8.54 9.66 -19.55
CA MET A 361 -8.33 10.67 -18.50
C MET A 361 -7.04 11.43 -18.74
N TRP A 362 -6.99 12.68 -18.28
CA TRP A 362 -5.77 13.47 -18.28
C TRP A 362 -5.64 14.28 -16.99
N ALA A 363 -4.41 14.71 -16.70
CA ALA A 363 -4.01 15.17 -15.38
C ALA A 363 -4.56 16.53 -14.97
N CYS A 364 -4.94 17.41 -15.91
CA CYS A 364 -5.43 18.76 -15.65
C CYS A 364 -6.78 18.97 -16.35
N LEU A 365 -7.82 19.50 -15.68
CA LEU A 365 -9.12 19.68 -16.35
C LEU A 365 -9.11 20.83 -17.36
N ASP A 366 -8.25 21.84 -17.12
CA ASP A 366 -8.19 23.07 -17.91
C ASP A 366 -7.24 22.98 -19.12
N GLY A 367 -6.60 21.82 -19.32
CA GLY A 367 -5.71 21.61 -20.46
C GLY A 367 -4.97 20.27 -20.43
N LEU A 368 -4.24 19.99 -21.52
CA LEU A 368 -3.52 18.72 -21.70
C LEU A 368 -2.10 18.73 -21.12
N ALA A 369 -1.55 19.90 -20.82
CA ALA A 369 -0.25 20.01 -20.16
C ALA A 369 -0.40 19.66 -18.68
N GLY A 370 0.29 18.60 -18.23
CA GLY A 370 0.30 18.21 -16.84
C GLY A 370 0.54 16.73 -16.62
N THR A 371 1.00 16.41 -15.42
CA THR A 371 1.16 15.04 -14.93
C THR A 371 0.65 14.97 -13.51
N ALA A 372 -0.05 13.90 -13.15
CA ALA A 372 -0.57 13.67 -11.82
C ALA A 372 -0.54 12.18 -11.50
N PRO A 373 -0.46 11.78 -10.21
CA PRO A 373 -0.61 10.39 -9.82
C PRO A 373 -1.93 9.80 -10.36
N LEU A 374 -1.87 8.56 -10.86
CA LEU A 374 -3.03 7.87 -11.43
C LEU A 374 -4.20 7.82 -10.44
N ILE A 375 -3.93 7.55 -9.16
CA ILE A 375 -4.96 7.48 -8.13
C ILE A 375 -5.69 8.81 -7.92
N GLN A 376 -4.96 9.93 -7.97
CA GLN A 376 -5.55 11.27 -7.84
C GLN A 376 -6.37 11.64 -9.09
N THR A 377 -5.86 11.27 -10.27
CA THR A 377 -6.57 11.45 -11.54
C THR A 377 -7.87 10.66 -11.53
N ALA A 378 -7.82 9.38 -11.18
CA ALA A 378 -8.98 8.50 -11.07
C ALA A 378 -10.05 9.08 -10.10
N GLN A 379 -9.63 9.53 -8.92
CA GLN A 379 -10.54 10.16 -7.95
C GLN A 379 -11.21 11.42 -8.50
N ARG A 380 -10.48 12.28 -9.22
CA ARG A 380 -11.02 13.51 -9.81
C ARG A 380 -12.10 13.24 -10.84
N TYR A 381 -11.95 12.19 -11.64
CA TYR A 381 -12.93 11.78 -12.65
C TYR A 381 -14.04 10.89 -12.10
N LEU A 382 -14.03 10.59 -10.79
CA LEU A 382 -14.95 9.62 -10.17
C LEU A 382 -14.88 8.26 -10.88
N ALA A 383 -13.65 7.84 -11.18
CA ALA A 383 -13.32 6.57 -11.77
C ALA A 383 -13.53 5.42 -10.79
N VAL A 384 -14.19 4.33 -11.19
CA VAL A 384 -14.19 3.09 -10.41
C VAL A 384 -12.84 2.37 -10.48
N ALA A 385 -12.09 2.58 -11.57
CA ALA A 385 -10.76 2.06 -11.78
C ALA A 385 -10.04 2.83 -12.88
N GLY A 386 -8.71 2.73 -12.90
CA GLY A 386 -7.89 3.29 -13.97
C GLY A 386 -6.56 2.57 -14.13
N ILE A 387 -5.97 2.73 -15.30
CA ILE A 387 -4.64 2.25 -15.68
C ILE A 387 -3.89 3.38 -16.36
N ASN A 388 -2.56 3.41 -16.32
CA ASN A 388 -1.83 4.35 -17.16
C ASN A 388 -2.04 4.03 -18.66
N GLY A 389 -2.33 5.04 -19.47
CA GLY A 389 -2.48 5.05 -20.92
C GLY A 389 -1.22 5.53 -21.67
N GLY A 390 -1.36 6.58 -22.50
CA GLY A 390 -0.39 6.96 -23.53
C GLY A 390 0.92 7.62 -23.07
N TYR A 391 1.85 7.84 -24.00
CA TYR A 391 3.15 8.48 -23.73
C TYR A 391 3.01 9.99 -23.51
N PHE A 392 3.98 10.58 -22.80
CA PHE A 392 4.10 12.02 -22.64
C PHE A 392 5.56 12.45 -22.52
N ASN A 393 5.84 13.74 -22.74
CA ASN A 393 7.15 14.32 -22.49
C ASN A 393 7.24 14.81 -21.04
N ARG A 394 8.13 14.25 -20.22
CA ARG A 394 8.25 14.60 -18.79
C ARG A 394 8.73 16.03 -18.52
N ASN A 395 9.42 16.66 -19.48
CA ASN A 395 9.98 17.99 -19.31
C ASN A 395 8.90 19.07 -19.51
N ASN A 396 8.14 18.99 -20.60
CA ASN A 396 7.07 19.95 -20.90
C ASN A 396 5.66 19.47 -20.53
N ARG A 397 5.53 18.19 -20.11
CA ARG A 397 4.30 17.55 -19.60
C ARG A 397 3.17 17.46 -20.64
N LEU A 398 3.50 17.45 -21.93
CA LEU A 398 2.53 17.30 -23.01
C LEU A 398 2.36 15.83 -23.44
N PRO A 399 1.14 15.40 -23.83
CA PRO A 399 0.91 14.06 -24.36
C PRO A 399 1.61 13.87 -25.71
N LEU A 400 2.09 12.64 -25.94
CA LEU A 400 2.77 12.21 -27.16
C LEU A 400 2.05 11.00 -27.77
N GLY A 401 0.93 11.25 -28.44
CA GLY A 401 0.17 10.24 -29.18
C GLY A 401 -1.33 10.43 -29.07
N ALA A 402 -2.07 9.55 -29.75
CA ALA A 402 -3.50 9.66 -29.93
C ALA A 402 -4.26 9.70 -28.59
N ILE A 403 -4.99 10.79 -28.37
CA ILE A 403 -6.03 10.90 -27.35
C ILE A 403 -7.25 11.50 -28.04
N ARG A 404 -8.33 10.73 -28.13
CA ARG A 404 -9.60 11.17 -28.69
C ARG A 404 -10.71 10.83 -27.70
N ARG A 405 -11.64 11.77 -27.49
CA ARG A 405 -12.77 11.60 -26.59
C ARG A 405 -13.98 12.34 -27.17
N ASP A 406 -15.16 11.72 -27.10
CA ASP A 406 -16.41 12.35 -27.54
C ASP A 406 -16.29 12.95 -28.95
N SER A 407 -15.69 12.15 -29.86
CA SER A 407 -15.33 12.51 -31.24
C SER A 407 -14.29 13.63 -31.42
N GLN A 408 -13.84 14.28 -30.34
CA GLN A 408 -12.82 15.34 -30.37
C GLN A 408 -11.41 14.79 -30.19
N TRP A 409 -10.50 15.20 -31.07
CA TRP A 409 -9.08 14.92 -30.94
C TRP A 409 -8.46 15.89 -29.93
N LEU A 410 -7.94 15.34 -28.84
CA LEU A 410 -7.21 16.08 -27.82
C LEU A 410 -5.70 16.05 -28.13
N SER A 411 -5.19 14.92 -28.57
CA SER A 411 -3.79 14.80 -29.04
C SER A 411 -3.74 13.86 -30.25
N GLY A 412 -2.96 14.23 -31.26
CA GLY A 412 -2.90 13.51 -32.54
C GLY A 412 -2.07 12.22 -32.49
N PRO A 413 -2.34 11.25 -33.38
CA PRO A 413 -1.50 10.07 -33.52
C PRO A 413 -0.10 10.46 -34.01
N ILE A 414 0.91 9.72 -33.59
CA ILE A 414 2.31 9.93 -34.00
C ILE A 414 2.97 8.62 -34.40
N LEU A 415 3.92 8.68 -35.33
CA LEU A 415 4.85 7.59 -35.66
C LEU A 415 4.19 6.24 -35.98
N ASN A 416 2.95 6.24 -36.48
CA ASN A 416 2.18 5.04 -36.80
C ASN A 416 2.14 4.00 -35.64
N ARG A 417 2.08 4.47 -34.39
CA ARG A 417 2.05 3.61 -33.20
C ARG A 417 0.71 2.89 -33.05
N GLY A 418 0.74 1.71 -32.42
CA GLY A 418 -0.46 0.98 -32.05
C GLY A 418 -1.41 1.82 -31.19
N ALA A 419 -2.71 1.67 -31.45
CA ALA A 419 -3.77 2.40 -30.77
C ALA A 419 -4.96 1.49 -30.49
N ILE A 420 -5.76 1.86 -29.50
CA ILE A 420 -7.05 1.24 -29.20
C ILE A 420 -8.14 2.30 -29.32
N ALA A 421 -9.26 1.94 -29.93
CA ALA A 421 -10.44 2.78 -30.08
C ALA A 421 -11.69 1.96 -29.73
N TRP A 422 -12.70 2.64 -29.19
CA TRP A 422 -13.94 2.01 -28.75
C TRP A 422 -15.08 3.05 -28.79
N ASN A 423 -16.30 2.55 -28.69
CA ASN A 423 -17.52 3.32 -28.47
C ASN A 423 -18.14 2.93 -27.11
N ASP A 424 -19.15 3.69 -26.71
CA ASP A 424 -19.94 3.43 -25.50
C ASP A 424 -20.93 2.26 -25.69
#